data_AF-A0A7V5IER3-F1
#
_entry.id   AF-A0A7V5IER3-F1
#
_cell.length_a   1.000
_cell.length_b   1.000
_cell.length_c   1.000
_cell.angle_alpha   90.00
_cell.angle_beta   90.00
_cell.angle_gamma   90.00
#
_symmetry.space_group_name_H-M   'P 1'
#
loop_
_entity.id
_entity.type
_entity.pdbx_description
1 polymer ?
#
loop_
_entity_poly.entity_id
_entity_poly.type
_entity_poly.pdbx_seq_one_letter_code
_entity_poly.pdbx_strand_id
1 'polypeptide(L)'
;GPEVYKKAYRYIVDRVKTKGAYNIQWVFHANNSSNPDEPWNRIANYYPGSDYVDWLGLSAFGQQYPNPSGWISFDETLPPYYQEICALDPSKPFILAEWGVGEFPFSGNKARWIAEALRRMPVEFPRLKAAIFWHERWQNGDSSYSNLRVNSSEESLIAYREGVANSFWLGYPRLVPITRNR
;
A
#
# COMPACT_ATOMS: atom_id res chain seq x y z
N GLY A 1 16.00 16.42 2.10
CA GLY A 1 16.70 15.12 2.10
C GLY A 1 16.23 14.24 3.25
N PRO A 2 16.66 12.97 3.31
CA PRO A 2 16.10 11.97 4.23
C PRO A 2 16.18 12.35 5.72
N GLU A 3 17.26 12.98 6.17
CA GLU A 3 17.38 13.42 7.58
C GLU A 3 16.36 14.50 7.97
N VAL A 4 16.02 15.41 7.05
CA VAL A 4 15.01 16.44 7.29
C VAL A 4 13.62 15.81 7.39
N TYR A 5 13.33 14.82 6.55
CA TYR A 5 12.09 14.03 6.64
C TYR A 5 11.98 13.33 7.99
N LYS A 6 13.04 12.61 8.40
CA LYS A 6 13.07 11.91 9.71
C LYS A 6 12.88 12.88 10.87
N LYS A 7 13.53 14.05 10.83
CA LYS A 7 13.37 15.10 11.84
C LYS A 7 11.93 15.64 11.89
N ALA A 8 11.31 15.90 10.74
CA ALA A 8 9.95 16.39 10.66
C ALA A 8 8.94 15.36 11.17
N TYR A 9 9.09 14.09 10.78
CA TYR A 9 8.25 12.99 11.25
C TYR A 9 8.29 12.88 12.77
N ARG A 10 9.51 12.78 13.34
CA ARG A 10 9.71 12.69 14.79
C ARG A 10 9.12 13.89 15.54
N TYR A 11 9.36 15.10 15.01
CA TYR A 11 8.82 16.33 15.58
C TYR A 11 7.28 16.32 15.67
N ILE A 12 6.60 15.89 14.61
CA ILE A 12 5.13 15.81 14.60
C ILE A 12 4.63 14.80 15.64
N VAL A 13 5.21 13.59 15.65
CA VAL A 13 4.86 12.53 16.61
C VAL A 13 5.03 13.01 18.06
N ASP A 14 6.18 13.61 18.37
CA ASP A 14 6.49 14.10 19.72
C ASP A 14 5.52 15.19 20.16
N ARG A 15 5.18 16.11 19.26
CA ARG A 15 4.23 17.20 19.54
C ARG A 15 2.84 16.66 19.85
N VAL A 16 2.38 15.67 19.09
CA VAL A 16 1.07 15.04 19.32
C VAL A 16 1.07 14.23 20.62
N LYS A 17 2.12 13.44 20.88
CA LYS A 17 2.28 12.70 22.14
C LYS A 17 2.34 13.63 23.35
N THR A 18 3.03 14.77 23.25
CA THR A 18 3.10 15.79 24.32
C THR A 18 1.74 16.41 24.64
N LYS A 19 0.78 16.36 23.71
CA LYS A 19 -0.61 16.79 23.95
C LYS A 19 -1.50 15.68 24.53
N GLY A 20 -0.95 14.51 24.84
CA GLY A 20 -1.69 13.38 25.42
C GLY A 20 -2.53 12.59 24.43
N ALA A 21 -2.37 12.83 23.12
CA ALA A 21 -3.15 12.15 22.07
C ALA A 21 -2.55 10.77 21.75
N TYR A 22 -2.73 9.82 22.67
CA TYR A 22 -2.23 8.44 22.54
C TYR A 22 -3.17 7.50 21.77
N ASN A 23 -4.30 8.02 21.28
CA ASN A 23 -5.26 7.30 20.44
C ASN A 23 -4.92 7.37 18.93
N ILE A 24 -3.78 7.96 18.56
CA ILE A 24 -3.29 8.07 17.18
C ILE A 24 -2.22 7.01 16.95
N GLN A 25 -2.31 6.34 15.80
CA GLN A 25 -1.29 5.40 15.31
C GLN A 25 -0.52 6.04 14.15
N TRP A 26 0.78 5.76 14.08
CA TRP A 26 1.68 6.36 13.09
C TRP A 26 2.10 5.34 12.04
N VAL A 27 1.77 5.61 10.77
CA VAL A 27 2.18 4.79 9.63
C VAL A 27 3.41 5.41 8.98
N PHE A 28 4.50 4.67 8.85
CA PHE A 28 5.57 5.03 7.92
C PHE A 28 5.23 4.46 6.56
N HIS A 29 4.93 5.36 5.62
CA HIS A 29 4.35 5.02 4.33
C HIS A 29 5.29 5.46 3.20
N ALA A 30 5.64 4.53 2.32
CA ALA A 30 6.44 4.77 1.14
C ALA A 30 5.71 4.36 -0.15
N ASN A 31 6.15 4.86 -1.29
CA ASN A 31 5.78 4.27 -2.57
C ASN A 31 6.47 2.91 -2.73
N ASN A 32 5.87 1.99 -3.49
CA ASN A 32 6.48 0.70 -3.80
C ASN A 32 7.78 0.86 -4.59
N SER A 33 8.04 1.97 -5.29
CA SER A 33 9.32 2.19 -5.96
C SER A 33 9.88 3.59 -5.71
N SER A 34 11.21 3.70 -5.82
CA SER A 34 11.91 4.98 -5.77
C SER A 34 11.96 5.62 -7.16
N ASN A 35 11.55 6.87 -7.25
CA ASN A 35 11.75 7.70 -8.44
C ASN A 35 12.34 9.06 -8.02
N PRO A 36 13.59 9.38 -8.38
CA PRO A 36 14.54 8.53 -9.14
C PRO A 36 15.03 7.32 -8.33
N ASP A 37 15.47 6.26 -9.00
CA ASP A 37 15.97 5.03 -8.37
C ASP A 37 17.45 5.15 -7.97
N GLU A 38 17.72 5.98 -6.96
CA GLU A 38 19.08 6.34 -6.54
C GLU A 38 19.39 5.87 -5.11
N PRO A 39 20.66 5.63 -4.74
CA PRO A 39 21.04 5.19 -3.39
C PRO A 39 20.55 6.09 -2.26
N TRP A 40 20.46 7.40 -2.50
CA TRP A 40 19.94 8.35 -1.51
C TRP A 40 18.41 8.27 -1.35
N ASN A 41 17.70 7.74 -2.35
CA ASN A 41 16.23 7.71 -2.41
C ASN A 41 15.61 6.37 -1.99
N ARG A 42 16.35 5.53 -1.26
CA ARG A 42 15.86 4.23 -0.77
C ARG A 42 14.93 4.40 0.43
N ILE A 43 13.92 3.53 0.56
CA ILE A 43 12.89 3.58 1.62
C ILE A 43 13.54 3.68 3.01
N ALA A 44 14.57 2.85 3.25
CA ALA A 44 15.30 2.80 4.52
C ALA A 44 15.90 4.14 4.95
N ASN A 45 16.30 4.99 4.01
CA ASN A 45 16.93 6.27 4.35
C ASN A 45 15.93 7.23 5.03
N TYR A 46 14.63 7.05 4.80
CA TYR A 46 13.57 7.90 5.33
C TYR A 46 12.89 7.34 6.59
N TYR A 47 13.18 6.09 6.98
CA TYR A 47 12.57 5.46 8.15
C TYR A 47 12.93 6.21 9.44
N PRO A 48 11.95 6.77 10.19
CA PRO A 48 12.23 7.63 11.34
C PRO A 48 12.62 6.83 12.60
N GLY A 49 12.56 5.49 12.56
CA GLY A 49 12.92 4.61 13.67
C GLY A 49 11.70 4.03 14.40
N SER A 50 11.90 2.87 15.01
CA SER A 50 10.83 2.02 15.54
C SER A 50 10.00 2.62 16.68
N ASP A 51 10.52 3.62 17.40
CA ASP A 51 9.80 4.29 18.50
C ASP A 51 8.76 5.32 18.01
N TYR A 52 8.84 5.68 16.72
CA TYR A 52 8.00 6.68 16.08
C TYR A 52 6.95 6.09 15.14
N VAL A 53 7.06 4.79 14.84
CA VAL A 53 6.25 4.11 13.83
C VAL A 53 5.50 2.97 14.46
N ASP A 54 4.18 2.95 14.31
CA ASP A 54 3.33 1.84 14.74
C ASP A 54 3.12 0.82 13.61
N TRP A 55 3.04 1.29 12.36
CA TRP A 55 2.76 0.49 11.17
C TRP A 55 3.71 0.83 10.02
N LEU A 56 4.10 -0.19 9.25
CA LEU A 56 4.75 0.01 7.96
C LEU A 56 3.69 0.02 6.86
N GLY A 57 3.85 0.85 5.84
CA GLY A 57 2.89 0.91 4.75
C GLY A 57 3.48 1.21 3.37
N LEU A 58 2.78 0.72 2.35
CA LEU A 58 3.11 0.98 0.95
C LEU A 58 1.91 1.49 0.16
N SER A 59 2.18 2.36 -0.81
CA SER A 59 1.35 2.50 -2.02
C SER A 59 1.92 1.59 -3.09
N ALA A 60 1.12 0.69 -3.65
CA ALA A 60 1.59 -0.26 -4.66
C ALA A 60 0.59 -0.36 -5.82
N PHE A 61 0.97 0.19 -6.97
CA PHE A 61 0.11 0.26 -8.13
C PHE A 61 0.69 -0.51 -9.31
N GLY A 62 -0.21 -1.14 -10.07
CA GLY A 62 0.08 -1.56 -11.43
C GLY A 62 0.09 -0.35 -12.38
N GLN A 63 -0.22 -0.58 -13.66
CA GLN A 63 -0.37 0.52 -14.62
C GLN A 63 -1.50 1.48 -14.22
N GLN A 64 -1.18 2.77 -13.99
CA GLN A 64 -2.14 3.79 -13.58
C GLN A 64 -2.59 4.72 -14.70
N TYR A 65 -1.73 4.92 -15.70
CA TYR A 65 -1.94 5.84 -16.81
C TYR A 65 -2.00 5.07 -18.14
N PRO A 66 -2.64 5.62 -19.18
CA PRO A 66 -2.43 5.19 -20.55
C PRO A 66 -0.95 5.43 -20.88
N ASN A 67 -0.11 4.43 -20.65
CA ASN A 67 1.35 4.58 -20.63
C ASN A 67 1.98 3.62 -21.64
N PRO A 68 2.96 4.05 -22.45
CA PRO A 68 3.80 3.15 -23.25
C PRO A 68 4.72 2.20 -22.46
N SER A 69 4.99 2.43 -21.16
CA SER A 69 5.89 1.57 -20.36
C SER A 69 5.38 0.15 -20.09
N GLY A 70 4.12 -0.14 -20.41
CA GLY A 70 3.55 -1.48 -20.34
C GLY A 70 2.82 -1.83 -19.04
N TRP A 71 2.28 -3.04 -19.03
CA TRP A 71 1.52 -3.62 -17.92
C TRP A 71 2.45 -4.07 -16.79
N ILE A 72 2.13 -3.68 -15.55
CA ILE A 72 2.88 -4.08 -14.36
C ILE A 72 2.08 -5.15 -13.62
N SER A 73 2.67 -6.35 -13.51
CA SER A 73 2.03 -7.48 -12.83
C SER A 73 1.98 -7.31 -11.31
N PHE A 74 1.21 -8.15 -10.62
CA PHE A 74 1.19 -8.13 -9.15
C PHE A 74 2.55 -8.54 -8.55
N ASP A 75 3.27 -9.46 -9.21
CA ASP A 75 4.63 -9.87 -8.83
C ASP A 75 5.62 -8.72 -8.79
N GLU A 76 5.48 -7.78 -9.72
CA GLU A 76 6.31 -6.58 -9.79
C GLU A 76 5.82 -5.47 -8.87
N THR A 77 4.55 -5.51 -8.46
CA THR A 77 3.92 -4.42 -7.72
C THR A 77 4.20 -4.48 -6.22
N LEU A 78 4.14 -5.66 -5.59
CA LEU A 78 4.12 -5.77 -4.12
C LEU A 78 5.20 -6.68 -3.51
N PRO A 79 5.42 -7.93 -3.94
CA PRO A 79 6.33 -8.86 -3.26
C PRO A 79 7.73 -8.32 -2.93
N PRO A 80 8.51 -7.75 -3.87
CA PRO A 80 9.88 -7.28 -3.57
C PRO A 80 9.87 -6.12 -2.55
N TYR A 81 8.88 -5.24 -2.66
CA TYR A 81 8.82 -4.03 -1.84
C TYR A 81 8.22 -4.28 -0.46
N TYR A 82 7.32 -5.26 -0.35
CA TYR A 82 6.91 -5.78 0.95
C TYR A 82 8.10 -6.34 1.71
N GLN A 83 9.00 -7.09 1.06
CA GLN A 83 10.22 -7.59 1.69
C GLN A 83 11.13 -6.43 2.12
N GLU A 84 11.37 -5.44 1.24
CA GLU A 84 12.19 -4.27 1.55
C GLU A 84 11.67 -3.49 2.75
N ILE A 85 10.38 -3.12 2.77
CA ILE A 85 9.84 -2.31 3.87
C ILE A 85 9.78 -3.12 5.17
N CYS A 86 9.41 -4.41 5.11
CA CYS A 86 9.34 -5.26 6.29
C CYS A 86 10.71 -5.52 6.92
N ALA A 87 11.81 -5.35 6.19
CA ALA A 87 13.16 -5.45 6.73
C ALA A 87 13.53 -4.28 7.66
N LEU A 88 12.82 -3.14 7.61
CA LEU A 88 13.09 -1.97 8.46
C LEU A 88 12.84 -2.24 9.94
N ASP A 89 11.83 -3.07 10.23
CA ASP A 89 11.52 -3.55 11.57
C ASP A 89 10.79 -4.88 11.43
N PRO A 90 11.28 -5.98 12.02
CA PRO A 90 10.69 -7.31 11.83
C PRO A 90 9.33 -7.50 12.51
N SER A 91 8.95 -6.61 13.43
CA SER A 91 7.81 -6.81 14.34
C SER A 91 6.55 -6.01 13.98
N LYS A 92 6.69 -4.91 13.23
CA LYS A 92 5.57 -3.99 12.97
C LYS A 92 4.49 -4.64 12.07
N PRO A 93 3.20 -4.40 12.27
CA PRO A 93 2.21 -4.78 11.27
C PRO A 93 2.40 -3.97 9.97
N PHE A 94 1.92 -4.53 8.86
CA PHE A 94 1.98 -3.91 7.53
C PHE A 94 0.56 -3.56 7.04
N ILE A 95 0.44 -2.37 6.44
CA ILE A 95 -0.76 -1.91 5.73
C ILE A 95 -0.41 -1.62 4.27
N LEU A 96 -1.14 -2.22 3.35
CA LEU A 96 -1.13 -1.80 1.95
C LEU A 96 -2.07 -0.60 1.83
N ALA A 97 -1.51 0.59 2.09
CA ALA A 97 -2.27 1.82 2.30
C ALA A 97 -2.93 2.32 1.02
N GLU A 98 -2.38 2.00 -0.14
CA GLU A 98 -3.00 2.24 -1.43
C GLU A 98 -2.61 1.11 -2.38
N TRP A 99 -3.56 0.57 -3.12
CA TRP A 99 -3.26 -0.36 -4.21
C TRP A 99 -4.34 -0.37 -5.29
N GLY A 100 -3.95 -0.75 -6.50
CA GLY A 100 -4.87 -0.90 -7.62
C GLY A 100 -4.14 -0.94 -8.96
N VAL A 101 -4.93 -1.17 -10.01
CA VAL A 101 -4.46 -1.14 -11.39
C VAL A 101 -5.56 -0.55 -12.27
N GLY A 102 -5.17 0.22 -13.29
CA GLY A 102 -6.08 0.80 -14.25
C GLY A 102 -6.65 -0.22 -15.22
N GLU A 103 -7.84 0.08 -15.74
CA GLU A 103 -8.48 -0.71 -16.80
C GLU A 103 -7.87 -0.35 -18.17
N PHE A 104 -6.90 -1.15 -18.60
CA PHE A 104 -6.21 -1.00 -19.89
C PHE A 104 -6.21 -2.35 -20.62
N PRO A 105 -7.31 -2.72 -21.30
CA PRO A 105 -7.49 -4.08 -21.85
C PRO A 105 -6.48 -4.45 -22.95
N PHE A 106 -5.85 -3.45 -23.59
CA PHE A 106 -4.76 -3.67 -24.55
C PHE A 106 -3.41 -3.95 -23.87
N SER A 107 -3.28 -3.61 -22.59
CA SER A 107 -2.04 -3.79 -21.82
C SER A 107 -2.09 -5.05 -20.96
N GLY A 108 -3.22 -5.33 -20.32
CA GLY A 108 -3.38 -6.54 -19.51
C GLY A 108 -4.78 -6.74 -18.96
N ASN A 109 -4.92 -7.77 -18.12
CA ASN A 109 -6.21 -8.18 -17.56
C ASN A 109 -6.32 -7.77 -16.10
N LYS A 110 -7.07 -6.70 -15.84
CA LYS A 110 -7.31 -6.17 -14.49
C LYS A 110 -8.03 -7.15 -13.57
N ALA A 111 -9.04 -7.85 -14.06
CA ALA A 111 -9.79 -8.82 -13.26
C ALA A 111 -8.87 -9.93 -12.72
N ARG A 112 -7.99 -10.48 -13.59
CA ARG A 112 -6.98 -11.47 -13.21
C ARG A 112 -6.00 -10.89 -12.18
N TRP A 113 -5.54 -9.66 -12.38
CA TRP A 113 -4.61 -8.99 -11.46
C TRP A 113 -5.21 -8.81 -10.06
N ILE A 114 -6.48 -8.38 -9.98
CA ILE A 114 -7.20 -8.23 -8.71
C ILE A 114 -7.42 -9.59 -8.03
N ALA A 115 -7.87 -10.59 -8.79
CA ALA A 115 -8.10 -11.94 -8.26
C ALA A 115 -6.79 -12.55 -7.72
N GLU A 116 -5.69 -12.35 -8.44
CA GLU A 116 -4.37 -12.79 -8.01
C GLU A 116 -3.92 -12.10 -6.72
N ALA A 117 -4.01 -10.77 -6.68
CA ALA A 117 -3.65 -9.99 -5.50
C ALA A 117 -4.43 -10.44 -4.26
N LEU A 118 -5.77 -10.53 -4.36
CA LEU A 118 -6.64 -10.92 -3.25
C LEU A 118 -6.46 -12.38 -2.80
N ARG A 119 -6.07 -13.28 -3.71
CA ARG A 119 -5.74 -14.67 -3.39
C ARG A 119 -4.40 -14.80 -2.66
N ARG A 120 -3.40 -14.03 -3.08
CA ARG A 120 -2.01 -14.14 -2.60
C ARG A 120 -1.77 -13.38 -1.30
N MET A 121 -2.37 -12.19 -1.16
CA MET A 121 -2.23 -11.32 0.01
C MET A 121 -2.37 -12.07 1.37
N PRO A 122 -3.42 -12.89 1.59
CA PRO A 122 -3.59 -13.62 2.85
C PRO A 122 -2.52 -14.68 3.15
N VAL A 123 -1.84 -15.21 2.12
CA VAL A 123 -0.97 -16.39 2.23
C VAL A 123 0.51 -16.00 2.22
N GLU A 124 0.89 -15.05 1.36
CA GLU A 124 2.29 -14.68 1.13
C GLU A 124 2.76 -13.51 2.03
N PHE A 125 1.84 -12.75 2.62
CA PHE A 125 2.14 -11.49 3.31
C PHE A 125 1.66 -11.54 4.78
N PRO A 126 2.31 -12.33 5.66
CA PRO A 126 1.81 -12.61 7.01
C PRO A 126 1.65 -11.38 7.92
N ARG A 127 2.36 -10.29 7.62
CA ARG A 127 2.27 -9.02 8.38
C ARG A 127 1.18 -8.09 7.88
N LEU A 128 0.58 -8.35 6.71
CA LEU A 128 -0.53 -7.57 6.19
C LEU A 128 -1.74 -7.68 7.14
N LYS A 129 -2.26 -6.54 7.60
CA LYS A 129 -3.50 -6.48 8.41
C LYS A 129 -4.58 -5.59 7.80
N ALA A 130 -4.25 -4.80 6.79
CA ALA A 130 -5.19 -3.97 6.05
C ALA A 130 -4.68 -3.72 4.63
N ALA A 131 -5.59 -3.65 3.67
CA ALA A 131 -5.30 -3.27 2.29
C ALA A 131 -6.42 -2.35 1.78
N ILE A 132 -6.07 -1.15 1.33
CA ILE A 132 -7.03 -0.10 0.97
C ILE A 132 -6.98 0.11 -0.54
N PHE A 133 -8.03 -0.34 -1.23
CA PHE A 133 -8.10 -0.27 -2.68
C PHE A 133 -8.36 1.17 -3.14
N TRP A 134 -7.57 1.66 -4.09
CA TRP A 134 -7.75 3.00 -4.67
C TRP A 134 -8.90 3.01 -5.69
N HIS A 135 -10.07 3.44 -5.24
CA HIS A 135 -11.28 3.43 -6.05
C HIS A 135 -11.58 4.79 -6.70
N GLU A 136 -10.84 5.13 -7.76
CA GLU A 136 -11.00 6.43 -8.43
C GLU A 136 -10.94 6.31 -9.96
N ARG A 137 -11.55 7.31 -10.63
CA ARG A 137 -11.35 7.61 -12.05
C ARG A 137 -11.10 9.11 -12.21
N TRP A 138 -10.03 9.47 -12.90
CA TRP A 138 -9.67 10.86 -13.15
C TRP A 138 -9.34 11.10 -14.63
N GLN A 139 -9.41 12.37 -15.05
CA GLN A 139 -8.97 12.83 -16.36
C GLN A 139 -7.50 13.26 -16.28
N ASN A 140 -6.68 12.81 -17.21
CA ASN A 140 -5.27 13.16 -17.32
C ASN A 140 -5.09 14.50 -18.05
N GLY A 141 -3.91 15.09 -17.95
CA GLY A 141 -3.60 16.38 -18.60
C GLY A 141 -3.70 16.35 -20.14
N ASP A 142 -3.54 15.18 -20.76
CA ASP A 142 -3.71 14.95 -22.20
C ASP A 142 -5.17 14.62 -22.59
N SER A 143 -6.13 14.84 -21.68
CA SER A 143 -7.56 14.50 -21.81
C SER A 143 -7.89 13.00 -21.88
N SER A 144 -6.90 12.11 -21.77
CA SER A 144 -7.14 10.69 -21.56
C SER A 144 -7.71 10.43 -20.16
N TYR A 145 -8.10 9.19 -19.86
CA TYR A 145 -8.63 8.82 -18.55
C TYR A 145 -7.90 7.64 -17.94
N SER A 146 -7.76 7.69 -16.62
CA SER A 146 -7.33 6.59 -15.80
C SER A 146 -8.51 6.10 -14.96
N ASN A 147 -8.79 4.79 -14.99
CA ASN A 147 -9.94 4.21 -14.31
C ASN A 147 -9.50 3.02 -13.44
N LEU A 148 -9.24 3.28 -12.17
CA LEU A 148 -8.80 2.27 -11.20
C LEU A 148 -9.95 1.66 -10.41
N ARG A 149 -11.15 2.27 -10.43
CA ARG A 149 -12.37 1.75 -9.79
C ARG A 149 -12.56 0.25 -9.99
N VAL A 150 -13.00 -0.46 -8.95
CA VAL A 150 -13.24 -1.92 -9.02
C VAL A 150 -14.33 -2.26 -10.03
N ASN A 151 -15.26 -1.34 -10.27
CA ASN A 151 -16.33 -1.45 -11.25
C ASN A 151 -16.02 -0.78 -12.59
N SER A 152 -14.74 -0.73 -12.99
CA SER A 152 -14.34 -0.28 -14.32
C SER A 152 -14.81 -1.21 -15.45
N SER A 153 -15.03 -2.48 -15.13
CA SER A 153 -15.57 -3.54 -15.97
C SER A 153 -16.39 -4.52 -15.11
N GLU A 154 -17.21 -5.36 -15.73
CA GLU A 154 -17.98 -6.40 -15.03
C GLU A 154 -17.03 -7.44 -14.42
N GLU A 155 -16.02 -7.85 -15.18
CA GLU A 155 -15.02 -8.83 -14.79
C GLU A 155 -14.19 -8.35 -13.59
N SER A 156 -13.78 -7.08 -13.59
CA SER A 156 -13.07 -6.46 -12.45
C SER A 156 -13.94 -6.45 -11.19
N LEU A 157 -15.23 -6.16 -11.33
CA LEU A 157 -16.15 -6.12 -10.19
C LEU A 157 -16.37 -7.52 -9.61
N ILE A 158 -16.56 -8.53 -10.47
CA ILE A 158 -16.71 -9.93 -10.05
C ILE A 158 -15.45 -10.39 -9.31
N ALA A 159 -14.26 -10.19 -9.90
CA ALA A 159 -12.99 -10.58 -9.30
C ALA A 159 -12.77 -9.93 -7.92
N TYR A 160 -13.10 -8.65 -7.78
CA TYR A 160 -13.00 -7.96 -6.50
C TYR A 160 -13.97 -8.56 -5.47
N ARG A 161 -15.25 -8.75 -5.83
CA ARG A 161 -16.29 -9.29 -4.93
C ARG A 161 -15.95 -10.70 -4.46
N GLU A 162 -15.50 -11.57 -5.36
CA GLU A 162 -15.09 -12.93 -5.02
C GLU A 162 -13.86 -12.93 -4.11
N GLY A 163 -12.86 -12.09 -4.40
CA GLY A 163 -11.64 -12.02 -3.59
C GLY A 163 -11.87 -11.50 -2.18
N VAL A 164 -12.68 -10.43 -2.00
CA VAL A 164 -12.98 -9.88 -0.68
C VAL A 164 -14.00 -10.70 0.11
N ALA A 165 -14.67 -11.68 -0.52
CA ALA A 165 -15.55 -12.62 0.19
C ALA A 165 -14.77 -13.66 1.02
N ASN A 166 -13.46 -13.79 0.83
CA ASN A 166 -12.61 -14.61 1.69
C ASN A 166 -12.65 -14.11 3.14
N SER A 167 -12.82 -15.03 4.11
CA SER A 167 -12.96 -14.70 5.53
C SER A 167 -11.76 -13.99 6.17
N PHE A 168 -10.59 -13.99 5.51
CA PHE A 168 -9.46 -13.16 5.89
C PHE A 168 -9.82 -11.66 5.87
N TRP A 169 -10.62 -11.23 4.90
CA TRP A 169 -11.02 -9.84 4.73
C TRP A 169 -12.22 -9.52 5.62
N LEU A 170 -12.06 -8.47 6.42
CA LEU A 170 -13.12 -7.96 7.28
C LEU A 170 -13.68 -6.68 6.66
N GLY A 171 -15.01 -6.60 6.53
CA GLY A 171 -15.70 -5.40 6.02
C GLY A 171 -15.72 -4.22 7.00
N TYR A 172 -15.17 -4.39 8.20
CA TYR A 172 -15.08 -3.35 9.23
C TYR A 172 -13.74 -3.47 9.98
N PRO A 173 -13.14 -2.35 10.39
CA PRO A 173 -11.89 -2.37 11.15
C PRO A 173 -12.12 -3.01 12.52
N ARG A 174 -11.21 -3.91 12.93
CA ARG A 174 -11.15 -4.43 14.29
C ARG A 174 -10.03 -3.74 15.05
N LEU A 175 -10.41 -2.83 15.95
CA LEU A 175 -9.50 -2.11 16.83
C LEU A 175 -9.36 -2.85 18.16
N VAL A 176 -8.87 -4.09 18.11
CA VAL A 176 -8.51 -4.83 19.32
C VAL A 176 -7.06 -4.50 19.70
N PRO A 177 -6.78 -4.16 20.97
CA PRO A 177 -5.41 -4.04 21.44
C PRO A 177 -4.68 -5.36 21.18
N ILE A 178 -3.49 -5.31 20.59
CA ILE A 178 -2.60 -6.48 20.58
C ILE A 178 -2.25 -6.72 22.06
N THR A 179 -2.89 -7.70 22.69
CA THR A 179 -2.48 -8.20 23.99
C THR A 179 -1.09 -8.79 23.81
N ARG A 180 -0.05 -8.00 24.10
CA ARG A 180 1.30 -8.51 24.31
C ARG A 180 1.21 -9.39 25.56
N ASN A 181 1.19 -10.71 25.38
CA ASN A 181 1.56 -11.59 26.47
C ASN A 181 2.97 -11.16 26.89
N ARG A 182 3.07 -10.69 28.14
CA ARG A 182 4.34 -10.41 28.80
C ARG A 182 5.11 -11.71 29.02
#